data_AF-A0A1C5YG38-F1
#
_entry.id   AF-A0A1C5YG38-F1
#
_cell.length_a   1.000
_cell.length_b   1.000
_cell.length_c   1.000
_cell.angle_alpha   90.00
_cell.angle_beta   90.00
_cell.angle_gamma   90.00
#
_symmetry.space_group_name_H-M   'P 1'
#
loop_
_entity.id
_entity.type
_entity.pdbx_description
1 polymer ?
#
loop_
_entity_poly.entity_id
_entity_poly.type
_entity_poly.pdbx_seq_one_letter_code
_entity_poly.pdbx_strand_id
1 'polypeptide(L)'
;MFSSFEFIFKIVFFCLSIAWIGNILLLNSERQILINPLLMLIAALIIVIPSDAKEVFGFEVDSVKTFLYGFYCVVIMVGLPLTKGKKGKLRKRL
;
A
#
# COMPACT_ATOMS: atom_id res chain seq x y z
N MET A 1 5.89 -22.38 -5.38
CA MET A 1 5.90 -21.71 -4.05
C MET A 1 5.67 -20.22 -4.17
N PHE A 2 6.40 -19.50 -5.04
CA PHE A 2 6.14 -18.08 -5.35
C PHE A 2 4.71 -17.76 -5.79
N SER A 3 4.11 -18.57 -6.67
CA SER A 3 2.71 -18.38 -7.09
C SER A 3 1.69 -18.39 -5.93
N SER A 4 1.91 -19.22 -4.91
CA SER A 4 1.05 -19.25 -3.71
C SER A 4 1.23 -18.01 -2.85
N PHE A 5 2.47 -17.49 -2.72
CA PHE A 5 2.74 -16.25 -2.00
C PHE A 5 2.20 -15.03 -2.74
N GLU A 6 2.38 -14.96 -4.06
CA GLU A 6 1.84 -13.88 -4.89
C GLU A 6 0.32 -13.78 -4.74
N PHE A 7 -0.38 -14.92 -4.71
CA PHE A 7 -1.81 -14.96 -4.49
C PHE A 7 -2.21 -14.40 -3.11
N ILE A 8 -1.50 -14.80 -2.04
CA ILE A 8 -1.71 -14.26 -0.68
C ILE A 8 -1.47 -12.74 -0.67
N PHE A 9 -0.39 -12.27 -1.29
CA PHE A 9 -0.07 -10.84 -1.37
C PHE A 9 -1.12 -10.04 -2.13
N LYS A 10 -1.71 -10.59 -3.19
CA LYS A 10 -2.85 -9.96 -3.90
C LYS A 10 -4.07 -9.79 -3.00
N ILE A 11 -4.40 -10.80 -2.20
CA ILE A 11 -5.52 -10.71 -1.24
C ILE A 11 -5.23 -9.63 -0.19
N VAL A 12 -4.03 -9.65 0.39
CA VAL A 12 -3.61 -8.67 1.40
C VAL A 12 -3.62 -7.26 0.81
N PHE A 13 -3.08 -7.08 -0.40
CA PHE A 13 -3.12 -5.81 -1.14
C PHE A 13 -4.54 -5.29 -1.30
N PHE A 14 -5.48 -6.15 -1.69
CA PHE A 14 -6.88 -5.79 -1.85
C PHE A 14 -7.53 -5.35 -0.52
N CYS A 15 -7.36 -6.14 0.54
CA CYS A 15 -7.90 -5.82 1.86
C CYS A 15 -7.33 -4.51 2.41
N LEU A 16 -6.02 -4.30 2.27
CA LEU A 16 -5.36 -3.07 2.73
C LEU A 16 -5.78 -1.85 1.90
N SER A 17 -6.00 -2.01 0.59
CA SER A 17 -6.54 -0.95 -0.25
C SER A 17 -7.91 -0.48 0.24
N ILE A 18 -8.81 -1.41 0.56
CA ILE A 18 -10.13 -1.09 1.14
C ILE A 18 -9.98 -0.37 2.48
N ALA A 19 -9.10 -0.87 3.36
CA ALA A 19 -8.84 -0.25 4.65
C ALA A 19 -8.29 1.19 4.51
N TRP A 20 -7.41 1.42 3.53
CA TRP A 20 -6.86 2.73 3.25
C TRP A 20 -7.90 3.70 2.69
N ILE A 21 -8.76 3.25 1.77
CA ILE A 21 -9.89 4.03 1.26
C ILE A 21 -10.79 4.48 2.43
N GLY A 22 -11.15 3.55 3.32
CA GLY A 22 -11.91 3.88 4.53
C GLY A 22 -11.20 4.90 5.42
N ASN A 23 -9.88 4.79 5.56
CA ASN A 23 -9.06 5.74 6.32
C ASN A 23 -9.03 7.14 5.67
N ILE A 24 -8.98 7.26 4.34
CA ILE A 24 -9.09 8.54 3.64
C ILE A 24 -10.46 9.18 3.92
N LEU A 25 -11.54 8.41 3.74
CA LEU A 25 -12.90 8.90 3.91
C LEU A 25 -13.19 9.36 5.35
N LEU A 26 -12.64 8.66 6.34
CA LEU A 26 -12.91 8.92 7.77
C LEU A 26 -11.93 9.89 8.43
N LEU A 27 -10.68 9.97 7.94
CA LEU A 27 -9.61 10.72 8.58
C LEU A 27 -8.90 11.58 7.54
N ASN A 28 -9.39 12.79 7.28
CA ASN A 28 -8.65 13.76 6.45
C ASN A 28 -7.42 14.25 7.22
N SER A 29 -6.24 13.73 6.87
CA SER A 29 -4.96 14.08 7.49
C SER A 29 -4.03 14.68 6.44
N GLU A 30 -3.32 15.76 6.77
CA GLU A 30 -2.31 16.38 5.90
C GLU A 30 -1.27 15.37 5.39
N ARG A 31 -0.98 14.31 6.17
CA ARG A 31 -0.04 13.25 5.80
C ARG A 31 -0.50 12.40 4.62
N GLN A 32 -1.80 12.40 4.30
CA GLN A 32 -2.36 11.70 3.15
C GLN A 32 -1.91 12.32 1.83
N ILE A 33 -1.50 13.60 1.80
CA ILE A 33 -1.00 14.26 0.59
C ILE A 33 0.23 13.56 -0.01
N LEU A 34 1.03 12.89 0.84
CA LEU A 34 2.21 12.15 0.42
C LEU A 34 1.89 10.66 0.21
N ILE A 35 1.12 10.07 1.13
CA ILE A 35 0.87 8.63 1.13
C ILE A 35 -0.04 8.23 -0.04
N ASN A 36 -1.04 9.04 -0.37
CA ASN A 36 -1.97 8.70 -1.46
C ASN A 36 -1.28 8.65 -2.83
N PRO A 37 -0.49 9.66 -3.27
CA PRO A 37 0.28 9.55 -4.50
C PRO A 37 1.26 8.38 -4.52
N LEU A 38 1.89 8.08 -3.38
CA LEU A 38 2.81 6.95 -3.27
C LEU A 38 2.11 5.60 -3.50
N LEU A 39 0.93 5.40 -2.89
CA LEU A 39 0.14 4.19 -3.10
C LEU A 39 -0.37 4.07 -4.54
N MET A 40 -0.76 5.19 -5.16
CA MET A 40 -1.14 5.21 -6.58
C MET A 40 0.02 4.83 -7.49
N LEU A 41 1.23 5.35 -7.22
CA LEU A 41 2.42 5.01 -7.99
C LEU A 41 2.75 3.51 -7.91
N ILE A 42 2.73 2.93 -6.70
CA ILE A 42 3.01 1.51 -6.52
C ILE A 42 1.95 0.65 -7.24
N ALA A 43 0.67 1.01 -7.12
CA ALA A 43 -0.41 0.31 -7.83
C ALA A 43 -0.26 0.39 -9.35
N ALA A 44 0.11 1.56 -9.88
CA ALA A 44 0.34 1.75 -11.32
C ALA A 44 1.51 0.89 -11.81
N LEU A 45 2.62 0.82 -11.07
CA LEU A 45 3.75 -0.03 -11.41
C LEU A 45 3.36 -1.51 -11.46
N ILE A 46 2.56 -1.98 -10.51
CA ILE A 46 2.05 -3.37 -10.49
C ILE A 46 1.20 -3.66 -11.75
N ILE A 47 0.33 -2.73 -12.14
CA ILE A 47 -0.59 -2.89 -13.29
C ILE A 47 0.15 -2.87 -14.63
N VAL A 48 1.13 -1.97 -14.77
CA VAL A 48 1.87 -1.79 -16.02
C VAL A 48 2.81 -2.96 -16.31
N ILE A 49 3.25 -3.71 -15.29
CA ILE A 49 4.11 -4.89 -15.49
C ILE A 49 3.30 -6.03 -16.13
N PRO A 50 3.60 -6.42 -17.38
CA PRO A 50 2.87 -7.48 -18.08
C PRO A 50 3.04 -8.81 -17.34
N SER A 51 1.93 -9.55 -17.20
CA SER A 51 1.92 -10.83 -16.47
C SER A 51 2.64 -11.95 -17.20
N ASP A 52 2.76 -11.86 -18.52
CA ASP A 52 3.37 -12.92 -19.34
C ASP A 52 4.87 -12.66 -19.60
N ALA A 53 5.40 -11.55 -19.11
CA ALA A 53 6.83 -11.27 -19.20
C ALA A 53 7.60 -12.08 -18.18
N LYS A 54 8.75 -12.63 -18.60
CA LYS A 54 9.67 -13.34 -17.70
C LYS A 54 10.51 -12.36 -16.87
N GLU A 55 10.90 -11.25 -17.48
CA GLU A 55 11.79 -10.26 -16.88
C GLU A 55 11.34 -8.83 -17.17
N VAL A 56 11.57 -7.94 -16.20
CA VAL A 56 11.38 -6.49 -16.31
C VAL A 56 12.56 -5.81 -15.62
N PHE A 57 13.21 -4.88 -16.31
CA PHE A 57 14.44 -4.20 -15.85
C PHE A 57 15.59 -5.17 -15.45
N GLY A 58 15.67 -6.34 -16.08
CA GLY A 58 16.66 -7.36 -15.76
C GLY A 58 16.38 -8.15 -14.47
N PHE A 59 15.19 -7.99 -13.90
CA PHE A 59 14.72 -8.76 -12.75
C PHE A 59 13.54 -9.65 -13.13
N GLU A 60 13.43 -10.80 -12.47
CA GLU A 60 12.30 -11.70 -12.62
C GLU A 60 10.99 -11.01 -12.20
N VAL A 61 9.97 -11.09 -13.06
CA VAL A 61 8.69 -10.37 -12.86
C VAL A 61 8.01 -10.76 -11.56
N ASP A 62 8.03 -12.05 -11.21
CA ASP A 62 7.43 -12.58 -9.97
C ASP A 62 8.09 -11.94 -8.73
N SER A 63 9.42 -11.80 -8.77
CA SER A 63 10.19 -11.17 -7.70
C SER A 63 9.87 -9.68 -7.58
N VAL A 64 9.78 -8.95 -8.71
CA VAL A 64 9.42 -7.53 -8.73
C VAL A 64 8.00 -7.31 -8.23
N LYS A 65 7.02 -8.09 -8.70
CA LYS A 65 5.63 -7.98 -8.25
C LYS A 65 5.49 -8.28 -6.76
N THR A 66 6.15 -9.33 -6.28
CA THR A 66 6.17 -9.68 -4.85
C THR A 66 6.74 -8.53 -4.01
N PHE A 67 7.84 -7.92 -4.45
CA PHE A 67 8.42 -6.75 -3.79
C PHE A 67 7.44 -5.57 -3.77
N LEU A 68 6.80 -5.25 -4.90
CA LEU A 68 5.85 -4.13 -4.97
C LEU A 68 4.62 -4.35 -4.09
N TYR A 69 4.06 -5.56 -4.05
CA TYR A 69 2.97 -5.91 -3.14
C TYR A 69 3.40 -5.78 -1.68
N GLY A 70 4.58 -6.30 -1.33
CA GLY A 70 5.14 -6.17 0.02
C GLY A 70 5.36 -4.70 0.42
N PHE A 71 5.93 -3.90 -0.50
CA PHE A 71 6.17 -2.49 -0.28
C PHE A 71 4.87 -1.70 -0.09
N TYR A 72 3.84 -1.98 -0.89
CA TYR A 72 2.50 -1.42 -0.70
C TYR A 72 1.96 -1.70 0.71
N CYS A 73 2.10 -2.95 1.18
CA CYS A 73 1.66 -3.34 2.51
C CYS A 73 2.38 -2.54 3.61
N VAL A 74 3.70 -2.37 3.48
CA VAL A 74 4.51 -1.58 4.43
C VAL A 74 4.06 -0.12 4.47
N VAL A 75 3.83 0.50 3.30
CA VAL A 75 3.36 1.89 3.22
C VAL A 75 2.04 2.06 3.95
N ILE A 76 1.09 1.14 3.80
CA ILE A 76 -0.20 1.21 4.51
C ILE A 76 -0.02 0.96 6.02
N MET A 77 0.77 -0.03 6.41
CA MET A 77 1.02 -0.33 7.82
C MET A 77 1.66 0.85 8.56
N VAL A 78 2.53 1.62 7.89
CA VAL A 78 3.11 2.86 8.43
C VAL A 78 2.14 4.03 8.32
N GLY A 79 1.39 4.13 7.21
CA GLY A 79 0.48 5.22 6.95
C GLY A 79 -0.69 5.27 7.94
N LEU A 80 -1.28 4.12 8.29
CA LEU A 80 -2.48 4.04 9.13
C LEU A 80 -2.28 4.64 10.53
N PRO A 81 -1.21 4.30 11.28
CA PRO A 81 -0.89 4.97 12.54
C PRO A 81 -0.60 6.46 12.38
N LEU A 82 0.07 6.85 11.29
CA LEU A 82 0.47 8.23 11.05
C LEU A 82 -0.74 9.14 10.77
N THR A 83 -1.77 8.64 10.09
CA THR A 83 -3.02 9.39 9.81
C THR A 83 -3.99 9.38 10.99
N LYS A 84 -3.90 8.39 11.89
CA LYS A 84 -4.71 8.28 13.12
C LYS A 84 -4.32 9.27 14.23
N GLY A 85 -3.63 10.38 13.91
CA GLY A 85 -3.06 11.35 14.85
C GLY A 85 -3.85 11.52 16.17
N LYS A 86 -3.13 11.50 17.30
CA LYS A 86 -3.63 11.48 18.69
C LYS A 86 -4.94 12.26 18.90
N LYS A 87 -6.10 11.61 18.72
CA LYS A 87 -7.42 12.11 19.13
C LYS A 87 -7.56 12.31 20.67
N GLY A 88 -6.48 12.19 21.44
CA GLY A 88 -6.50 12.25 22.91
C GLY A 88 -5.65 13.33 23.59
N LYS A 89 -4.87 14.15 22.87
CA LYS A 89 -4.03 15.19 23.53
C LYS A 89 -4.63 16.60 23.55
N LEU A 90 -5.70 16.88 22.81
CA LEU A 90 -6.32 18.22 22.76
C LEU A 90 -7.47 18.43 23.77
N ARG A 91 -7.89 17.40 24.52
CA ARG A 91 -9.00 17.48 25.50
C ARG A 91 -8.53 17.66 26.96
N LYS A 92 -7.24 17.96 27.21
CA LYS A 92 -6.68 18.19 28.56
C LYS A 92 -6.15 19.61 28.77
N ARG A 93 -6.48 20.56 27.90
CA ARG A 93 -6.00 21.96 27.98
C ARG A 93 -7.09 23.01 27.74
N LEU A 94 -8.35 22.66 27.95
CA LEU A 94 -9.46 23.60 28.04
C LEU A 94 -10.15 23.37 29.38
#